data_AF-A0A4R2IFH8-F1
#
_entry.id   AF-A0A4R2IFH8-F1
#
_cell.length_a   1.000
_cell.length_b   1.000
_cell.length_c   1.000
_cell.angle_alpha   90.00
_cell.angle_beta   90.00
_cell.angle_gamma   90.00
#
_symmetry.space_group_name_H-M   'P 1'
#
loop_
_entity.id
_entity.type
_entity.pdbx_description
1 polymer ?
#
loop_
_entity_poly.entity_id
_entity_poly.type
_entity_poly.pdbx_seq_one_letter_code
_entity_poly.pdbx_strand_id
1 'polypeptide(L)'
;MSESSLRSGVRGAAAVLLIASGVHATVHYRAFVDVASFDAPRRALMQAMRAYPILPRWGIDAWTMLCGYSVCFALLLMLCGTLLWWMGKHLDASRLRPLATATAIVLFAGVGLLALLDPMPVQMTVLSLAALFLTVGVLRGRLA
;
A
#
# COMPACT_ATOMS: atom_id res chain seq x y z
N MET A 1 11.78 12.18 -25.22
CA MET A 1 10.83 12.63 -24.18
C MET A 1 9.90 11.52 -23.66
N SER A 2 9.74 10.41 -24.38
CA SER A 2 8.84 9.32 -24.00
C SER A 2 9.34 8.46 -22.83
N GLU A 3 10.65 8.20 -22.76
CA GLU A 3 11.24 7.37 -21.70
C GLU A 3 11.29 8.08 -20.34
N SER A 4 11.59 9.38 -20.32
CA SER A 4 11.61 10.18 -19.09
C SER A 4 10.23 10.22 -18.42
N SER A 5 9.16 10.28 -19.22
CA SER A 5 7.77 10.26 -18.74
C SER A 5 7.41 8.91 -18.13
N LEU A 6 7.80 7.81 -18.78
CA LEU A 6 7.60 6.46 -18.25
C LEU A 6 8.32 6.26 -16.91
N ARG A 7 9.61 6.64 -16.84
CA ARG A 7 10.42 6.52 -15.62
C ARG A 7 9.87 7.40 -14.49
N SER A 8 9.41 8.61 -14.82
CA SER A 8 8.78 9.51 -13.85
C SER A 8 7.50 8.91 -13.28
N GLY A 9 6.62 8.35 -14.12
CA GLY A 9 5.41 7.67 -13.66
C GLY A 9 5.69 6.48 -12.75
N VAL A 10 6.67 5.64 -13.09
CA VAL A 10 7.08 4.50 -12.25
C VAL A 10 7.65 4.96 -10.92
N ARG A 11 8.51 5.99 -10.90
CA ARG A 11 9.06 6.56 -9.66
C ARG A 11 8.01 7.26 -8.80
N GLY A 12 7.04 7.92 -9.43
CA GLY A 12 5.90 8.52 -8.75
C GLY A 12 5.05 7.47 -8.04
N ALA A 13 4.73 6.37 -8.73
CA ALA A 13 4.03 5.24 -8.13
C ALA A 13 4.82 4.61 -6.99
N ALA A 14 6.13 4.41 -7.17
CA ALA A 14 7.01 3.92 -6.11
C ALA A 14 6.98 4.82 -4.86
N ALA A 15 7.08 6.14 -5.06
CA ALA A 15 7.05 7.11 -3.97
C ALA A 15 5.72 7.06 -3.20
N VAL A 16 4.59 6.97 -3.90
CA VAL A 16 3.27 6.83 -3.26
C VAL A 16 3.21 5.59 -2.35
N LEU A 17 3.65 4.44 -2.85
CA LEU A 17 3.62 3.20 -2.07
C LEU A 17 4.58 3.24 -0.87
N LEU A 18 5.77 3.81 -1.04
CA LEU A 18 6.76 3.95 0.04
C LEU A 18 6.30 4.94 1.12
N ILE A 19 5.72 6.08 0.73
CA ILE A 19 5.15 7.04 1.67
C ILE A 19 3.99 6.40 2.43
N ALA A 20 3.07 5.73 1.72
CA ALA A 20 1.96 5.03 2.34
C ALA A 20 2.45 3.94 3.31
N SER A 21 3.46 3.16 2.94
CA SER A 21 4.10 2.19 3.84
C SER A 21 4.60 2.85 5.12
N GLY A 22 5.33 3.97 5.02
CA GLY A 22 5.84 4.71 6.19
C GLY A 22 4.71 5.22 7.10
N VAL A 23 3.62 5.71 6.50
CA VAL A 23 2.42 6.14 7.24
C VAL A 23 1.78 4.96 7.96
N HIS A 24 1.58 3.83 7.29
CA HIS A 24 1.02 2.62 7.90
C HIS A 24 1.90 2.08 9.03
N ALA A 25 3.23 2.05 8.86
CA ALA A 25 4.16 1.66 9.90
C ALA A 25 4.12 2.60 11.11
N THR A 26 3.99 3.91 10.88
CA THR A 26 3.88 4.91 11.96
C THR A 26 2.58 4.75 12.73
N VAL A 27 1.46 4.55 12.03
CA VAL A 27 0.15 4.27 12.66
C VAL A 27 0.23 2.98 13.47
N HIS A 28 0.88 1.94 12.95
CA HIS A 28 1.10 0.71 13.68
C HIS A 28 1.96 0.92 14.93
N TYR A 29 3.08 1.65 14.84
CA TYR A 29 3.92 1.96 15.99
C TYR A 29 3.13 2.67 17.08
N ARG A 30 2.32 3.68 16.72
CA ARG A 30 1.44 4.37 17.68
C ARG A 30 0.40 3.43 18.27
N ALA A 31 -0.13 2.51 17.47
CA ALA A 31 -1.13 1.56 17.95
C ALA A 31 -0.55 0.50 18.89
N PHE A 32 0.71 0.09 18.70
CA PHE A 32 1.28 -1.05 19.42
C PHE A 32 2.21 -0.64 20.56
N VAL A 33 2.99 0.42 20.37
CA VAL A 33 4.06 0.84 21.29
C VAL A 33 3.62 2.01 22.15
N ASP A 34 2.91 2.98 21.56
CA ASP A 34 2.47 4.19 22.26
C ASP A 34 1.00 4.11 22.71
N VAL A 35 0.60 2.98 23.29
CA VAL A 35 -0.77 2.78 23.80
C VAL A 35 -1.11 3.78 24.91
N ALA A 36 -0.10 4.32 25.60
CA ALA A 36 -0.27 5.31 26.66
C ALA A 36 -0.85 6.64 26.14
N SER A 37 -0.62 7.00 24.87
CA SER A 37 -1.16 8.22 24.27
C SER A 37 -2.60 8.10 23.77
N PHE A 38 -3.23 6.93 23.91
CA PHE A 38 -4.62 6.73 23.47
C PHE A 38 -5.60 7.50 24.33
N ASP A 39 -6.54 8.19 23.68
CA ASP A 39 -7.73 8.74 24.32
C ASP A 39 -8.63 7.63 24.91
N ALA A 40 -9.55 8.00 25.80
CA ALA A 40 -10.42 7.04 26.49
C ALA A 40 -11.25 6.16 25.53
N PRO A 41 -11.83 6.69 24.43
CA PRO A 41 -12.55 5.87 23.46
C PRO A 41 -11.66 4.82 22.75
N ARG A 42 -10.44 5.18 22.33
CA ARG A 42 -9.54 4.22 21.67
C ARG A 42 -9.08 3.13 22.62
N ARG A 43 -8.83 3.44 23.89
CA ARG A 43 -8.50 2.42 24.90
C ARG A 43 -9.65 1.44 25.10
N ALA A 44 -10.89 1.92 25.15
CA ALA A 44 -12.07 1.06 25.27
C ALA A 44 -12.21 0.14 24.05
N LEU A 45 -12.04 0.67 22.83
CA LEU A 45 -12.06 -0.14 21.60
C LEU A 45 -10.95 -1.19 21.59
N MET A 46 -9.72 -0.81 21.95
CA MET A 46 -8.59 -1.75 22.05
C MET A 46 -8.90 -2.87 23.04
N GLN A 47 -9.41 -2.55 24.24
CA GLN A 47 -9.79 -3.55 25.23
C GLN A 47 -10.90 -4.48 24.73
N ALA A 48 -11.92 -3.94 24.06
CA ALA A 48 -12.99 -4.74 23.46
C ALA A 48 -12.46 -5.71 22.39
N MET A 49 -11.54 -5.25 21.53
CA MET A 49 -10.91 -6.11 20.53
C MET A 49 -9.99 -7.17 21.14
N ARG A 50 -9.28 -6.85 22.22
CA ARG A 50 -8.46 -7.82 22.97
C ARG A 50 -9.30 -8.88 23.68
N ALA A 51 -10.51 -8.53 24.11
CA ALA A 51 -11.44 -9.47 24.72
C ALA A 51 -12.01 -10.49 23.71
N TYR A 52 -11.84 -10.29 22.41
CA TYR A 52 -12.34 -11.18 21.37
C TYR A 52 -11.20 -12.07 20.81
N PRO A 53 -11.10 -13.33 21.24
CA PRO A 53 -10.07 -14.25 20.74
C PRO A 53 -10.41 -14.74 19.33
N ILE A 54 -9.46 -14.64 18.40
CA ILE A 54 -9.61 -15.17 17.03
C ILE A 54 -8.95 -16.54 16.89
N LEU A 55 -7.72 -16.68 17.36
CA LEU A 55 -7.00 -17.96 17.41
C LEU A 55 -6.58 -18.24 18.87
N PRO A 56 -7.50 -18.78 19.69
CA PRO A 56 -7.27 -18.95 21.12
C PRO A 56 -6.04 -19.80 21.44
N ARG A 57 -5.78 -20.83 20.63
CA ARG A 57 -4.61 -21.72 20.78
C ARG A 57 -3.27 -21.00 20.69
N TRP A 58 -3.22 -19.86 20.01
CA TRP A 58 -2.01 -19.07 19.79
C TRP A 58 -2.04 -17.74 20.55
N GLY A 59 -3.05 -17.52 21.40
CA GLY A 59 -3.21 -16.25 22.13
C GLY A 59 -3.46 -15.03 21.23
N ILE A 60 -3.97 -15.23 20.01
CA ILE A 60 -4.21 -14.14 19.06
C ILE A 60 -5.65 -13.64 19.21
N ASP A 61 -5.77 -12.37 19.61
CA ASP A 61 -7.02 -11.62 19.66
C ASP A 61 -7.24 -10.76 18.40
N ALA A 62 -8.42 -10.16 18.29
CA ALA A 62 -8.76 -9.32 17.14
C ALA A 62 -7.84 -8.10 17.00
N TRP A 63 -7.35 -7.56 18.11
CA TRP A 63 -6.39 -6.44 18.11
C TRP A 63 -5.06 -6.84 17.48
N THR A 64 -4.51 -7.97 17.92
CA THR A 64 -3.25 -8.54 17.43
C THR A 64 -3.35 -8.88 15.95
N MET A 65 -4.49 -9.43 15.53
CA MET A 65 -4.75 -9.75 14.13
C MET A 65 -4.83 -8.49 13.26
N LEU A 66 -5.57 -7.46 13.68
CA LEU A 66 -5.65 -6.16 12.98
C LEU A 66 -4.26 -5.52 12.84
N CYS A 67 -3.49 -5.52 13.93
CA CYS A 67 -2.12 -5.03 13.97
C CYS A 67 -1.22 -5.81 12.99
N GLY A 68 -1.31 -7.14 12.97
CA GLY A 68 -0.58 -8.00 12.05
C GLY A 68 -0.92 -7.71 10.59
N TYR A 69 -2.20 -7.58 10.24
CA TYR A 69 -2.61 -7.19 8.88
C TYR A 69 -2.03 -5.84 8.47
N SER A 70 -2.03 -4.85 9.36
CA SER A 70 -1.47 -3.52 9.09
C SER A 70 0.04 -3.58 8.78
N VAL A 71 0.81 -4.36 9.55
CA VAL A 71 2.25 -4.55 9.30
C VAL A 71 2.49 -5.26 7.99
N CYS A 72 1.78 -6.36 7.75
CA CYS A 72 1.91 -7.10 6.49
C CYS A 72 1.59 -6.21 5.29
N PHE A 73 0.55 -5.39 5.39
CA PHE A 73 0.20 -4.43 4.34
C PHE A 73 1.30 -3.38 4.14
N ALA A 74 1.83 -2.79 5.22
CA ALA A 74 2.96 -1.85 5.14
C ALA A 74 4.18 -2.50 4.46
N LEU A 75 4.55 -3.72 4.86
CA LEU A 75 5.67 -4.45 4.25
C LEU A 75 5.43 -4.72 2.76
N LEU A 76 4.22 -5.11 2.36
CA LEU A 76 3.89 -5.30 0.95
C LEU A 76 4.01 -3.99 0.16
N LEU A 77 3.52 -2.88 0.69
CA LEU A 77 3.68 -1.56 0.07
C LEU A 77 5.16 -1.16 -0.04
N MET A 78 5.96 -1.42 1.00
CA MET A 78 7.41 -1.18 1.01
C MET A 78 8.12 -1.98 -0.08
N LEU A 79 7.86 -3.28 -0.15
CA LEU A 79 8.47 -4.19 -1.12
C LEU A 79 8.07 -3.80 -2.54
N CYS A 80 6.78 -3.59 -2.80
CA CYS A 80 6.28 -3.15 -4.10
C CYS A 80 6.84 -1.79 -4.52
N GLY A 81 6.85 -0.81 -3.61
CA GLY A 81 7.42 0.51 -3.86
C GLY A 81 8.92 0.46 -4.16
N THR A 82 9.68 -0.34 -3.42
CA THR A 82 11.12 -0.54 -3.63
C THR A 82 11.40 -1.22 -4.96
N LEU A 83 10.63 -2.26 -5.31
CA LEU A 83 10.72 -2.94 -6.61
C LEU A 83 10.45 -1.97 -7.75
N LEU A 84 9.38 -1.18 -7.68
CA LEU A 84 9.07 -0.17 -8.70
C LEU A 84 10.17 0.89 -8.80
N TRP A 85 10.75 1.33 -7.69
CA TRP A 85 11.88 2.25 -7.68
C TRP A 85 13.09 1.68 -8.42
N TRP A 86 13.45 0.44 -8.12
CA TRP A 86 14.54 -0.28 -8.79
C TRP A 86 14.27 -0.47 -10.28
N MET A 87 13.05 -0.89 -10.64
CA MET A 87 12.62 -1.04 -12.02
C MET A 87 12.75 0.28 -12.80
N GLY A 88 12.29 1.39 -12.22
CA GLY A 88 12.40 2.72 -12.84
C GLY A 88 13.83 3.23 -12.97
N LYS A 89 14.79 2.67 -12.21
CA LYS A 89 16.23 3.02 -12.29
C LYS A 89 16.99 2.14 -13.27
N HIS A 90 16.73 0.83 -13.29
CA HIS A 90 17.62 -0.15 -13.90
C HIS A 90 17.06 -0.84 -15.15
N LEU A 91 15.74 -0.83 -15.37
CA LEU A 91 15.17 -1.48 -16.56
C LEU A 91 15.16 -0.54 -17.76
N ASP A 92 15.35 -1.13 -18.95
CA ASP A 92 15.14 -0.47 -20.23
C ASP A 92 13.65 -0.23 -20.49
N ALA A 93 13.34 0.80 -21.28
CA ALA A 93 11.96 1.20 -21.57
C ALA A 93 11.11 0.07 -22.19
N SER A 94 11.72 -0.81 -23.00
CA SER A 94 11.05 -1.95 -23.66
C SER A 94 10.51 -2.97 -22.66
N ARG A 95 11.23 -3.22 -21.56
CA ARG A 95 10.82 -4.12 -20.47
C ARG A 95 10.01 -3.41 -19.41
N LEU A 96 10.32 -2.14 -19.14
CA LEU A 96 9.66 -1.35 -18.12
C LEU A 96 8.19 -1.08 -18.47
N ARG A 97 7.88 -0.79 -19.74
CA ARG A 97 6.53 -0.44 -20.19
C ARG A 97 5.48 -1.56 -20.00
N PRO A 98 5.69 -2.81 -20.45
CA PRO A 98 4.71 -3.88 -20.23
C PRO A 98 4.56 -4.18 -18.74
N LEU A 99 5.63 -4.16 -17.96
CA LEU A 99 5.57 -4.38 -16.52
C LEU A 99 4.80 -3.27 -15.80
N ALA A 100 5.08 -2.00 -16.09
CA ALA A 100 4.34 -0.87 -15.54
C ALA A 100 2.85 -0.92 -15.89
N THR A 101 2.52 -1.37 -17.10
CA THR A 101 1.12 -1.57 -17.53
C THR A 101 0.44 -2.69 -16.75
N ALA A 102 1.11 -3.85 -16.62
CA ALA A 102 0.60 -4.98 -15.85
C ALA A 102 0.40 -4.60 -14.38
N THR A 103 1.36 -3.90 -13.77
CA THR A 103 1.22 -3.40 -12.39
C THR A 103 0.05 -2.44 -12.26
N ALA A 104 -0.16 -1.51 -13.20
CA ALA A 104 -1.30 -0.60 -13.17
C ALA A 104 -2.64 -1.35 -13.21
N ILE A 105 -2.75 -2.38 -14.06
CA ILE A 105 -3.95 -3.24 -14.15
C ILE A 105 -4.18 -3.97 -12.82
N VAL A 106 -3.14 -4.58 -12.25
CA VAL A 106 -3.24 -5.29 -10.96
C VAL A 106 -3.68 -4.36 -9.84
N LEU A 107 -3.15 -3.14 -9.78
CA LEU A 107 -3.54 -2.15 -8.78
C LEU A 107 -5.00 -1.71 -8.95
N PHE A 108 -5.45 -1.42 -10.18
CA PHE A 108 -6.87 -1.08 -10.42
C PHE A 108 -7.82 -2.24 -10.15
N ALA A 109 -7.43 -3.47 -10.51
CA ALA A 109 -8.20 -4.66 -10.18
C ALA A 109 -8.30 -4.84 -8.66
N GLY A 110 -7.20 -4.61 -7.93
CA GLY A 110 -7.18 -4.59 -6.47
C GLY A 110 -8.13 -3.55 -5.88
N VAL A 111 -8.17 -2.33 -6.43
CA VAL A 111 -9.13 -1.29 -6.02
C VAL A 111 -10.57 -1.73 -6.27
N GLY A 112 -10.86 -2.29 -7.45
CA GLY A 112 -12.20 -2.80 -7.77
C GLY A 112 -12.64 -3.93 -6.84
N LEU A 113 -11.72 -4.84 -6.51
CA LEU A 113 -11.98 -5.94 -5.59
C LEU A 113 -12.22 -5.45 -4.15
N LEU A 114 -11.45 -4.47 -3.68
CA LEU A 114 -11.70 -3.80 -2.39
C LEU A 114 -13.06 -3.09 -2.39
N ALA A 115 -13.40 -2.38 -3.46
CA ALA A 115 -14.69 -1.69 -3.57
C ALA A 115 -15.89 -2.65 -3.48
N LEU A 116 -15.74 -3.88 -3.98
CA LEU A 116 -16.80 -4.89 -3.99
C LEU A 116 -16.91 -5.67 -2.68
N LEU A 117 -15.79 -5.92 -1.99
CA LEU A 117 -15.76 -6.77 -0.79
C LEU A 117 -15.95 -5.97 0.49
N ASP A 118 -15.06 -5.00 0.75
CA ASP A 118 -15.09 -4.15 1.92
C ASP A 118 -14.37 -2.84 1.57
N PRO A 119 -15.11 -1.74 1.34
CA PRO A 119 -14.53 -0.51 0.83
C PRO A 119 -13.64 0.13 1.89
N MET A 120 -12.33 -0.03 1.74
CA MET A 120 -11.32 0.58 2.60
C MET A 120 -10.77 1.86 1.93
N PRO A 121 -11.25 3.07 2.28
CA PRO A 121 -11.01 4.27 1.47
C PRO A 121 -9.53 4.64 1.36
N VAL A 122 -8.76 4.44 2.43
CA VAL A 122 -7.33 4.78 2.49
C VAL A 122 -6.53 3.87 1.55
N GLN A 123 -6.72 2.57 1.64
CA GLN A 123 -6.06 1.56 0.80
C GLN A 123 -6.44 1.76 -0.67
N MET A 124 -7.73 1.95 -0.95
CA MET A 124 -8.21 2.24 -2.29
C MET A 124 -7.57 3.50 -2.88
N THR A 125 -7.44 4.57 -2.08
CA THR A 125 -6.81 5.83 -2.52
C THR A 125 -5.33 5.64 -2.83
N VAL A 126 -4.58 4.95 -1.96
CA VAL A 126 -3.16 4.67 -2.16
C VAL A 126 -2.93 3.88 -3.45
N LEU A 127 -3.68 2.79 -3.64
CA LEU A 127 -3.55 1.93 -4.81
C LEU A 127 -3.98 2.66 -6.10
N SER A 128 -5.08 3.43 -6.04
CA SER A 128 -5.56 4.22 -7.18
C SER A 128 -4.57 5.29 -7.58
N LEU A 129 -3.98 6.01 -6.63
CA LEU A 129 -3.00 7.04 -6.90
C LEU A 129 -1.73 6.45 -7.54
N ALA A 130 -1.22 5.34 -7.00
CA ALA A 130 -0.08 4.63 -7.59
C ALA A 130 -0.39 4.12 -9.01
N ALA A 131 -1.58 3.56 -9.24
CA ALA A 131 -2.03 3.10 -10.55
C ALA A 131 -2.15 4.27 -11.55
N LEU A 132 -2.62 5.43 -11.10
CA LEU A 132 -2.72 6.65 -11.90
C LEU A 132 -1.34 7.11 -12.37
N PHE A 133 -0.35 7.18 -11.48
CA PHE A 133 1.03 7.55 -11.84
C PHE A 133 1.64 6.62 -12.89
N LEU A 134 1.44 5.30 -12.73
CA LEU A 134 1.87 4.32 -13.74
C LEU A 134 1.18 4.54 -15.08
N THR A 135 -0.14 4.70 -15.07
CA THR A 135 -0.96 4.86 -16.28
C THR A 135 -0.60 6.13 -17.05
N VAL A 136 -0.48 7.26 -16.35
CA VAL A 136 -0.06 8.53 -16.95
C VAL A 136 1.36 8.43 -17.51
N GLY A 137 2.28 7.77 -16.79
CA GLY A 137 3.65 7.54 -17.26
C GLY A 137 3.70 6.69 -18.53
N VAL A 138 2.91 5.62 -18.59
CA VAL A 138 2.80 4.73 -19.76
C VAL A 138 2.18 5.46 -20.95
N LEU A 139 1.08 6.18 -20.75
CA LEU A 139 0.37 6.90 -21.83
C LEU A 139 1.23 8.00 -22.42
N ARG A 140 1.82 8.87 -21.58
CA ARG A 140 2.74 9.92 -22.05
C ARG A 140 4.00 9.35 -22.69
N GLY A 141 4.44 8.18 -22.24
CA GLY A 141 5.56 7.46 -22.84
C GLY A 141 5.24 6.74 -24.16
N ARG A 142 3.99 6.72 -24.63
CA ARG A 142 3.61 6.20 -25.95
C ARG A 142 3.35 7.30 -26.99
N LEU A 143 2.98 8.49 -26.53
CA LEU A 143 2.60 9.63 -27.39
C LEU A 143 3.78 10.53 -27.81
N ALA A 144 5.01 10.19 -27.38
CA ALA A 144 6.24 10.95 -27.63
C ALA A 144 7.33 10.03 -28.18
#